data_AF-A0A7Y5W956-F1
#
_entry.id   AF-A0A7Y5W956-F1
#
_cell.length_a   1.000
_cell.length_b   1.000
_cell.length_c   1.000
_cell.angle_alpha   90.00
_cell.angle_beta   90.00
_cell.angle_gamma   90.00
#
_symmetry.space_group_name_H-M   'P 1'
#
loop_
_entity.id
_entity.type
_entity.pdbx_description
1 polymer ?
#
loop_
_entity_poly.entity_id
_entity_poly.type
_entity_poly.pdbx_seq_one_letter_code
_entity_poly.pdbx_strand_id
1 'polypeptide(L)'
;MPSDRAIKRAERDLQAGDFGSARRRLLSRIHAGGFDEEVCRRIAKISMDMKDPIEAGRWLFLVPCSEPRELECINDFTRSCGELREQVLACLPRCMTTLPPDRLPAAAAARLAACPTAPKTSSSFKEKIYVGRPWAGLGCMAAVIVIVLLAAFGLFTLIGILIG
;
A
#
# COMPACT_ATOMS: atom_id res chain seq x y z
N MET A 1 -27.99 0.46 -13.07
CA MET A 1 -27.01 0.62 -11.97
C MET A 1 -25.93 -0.45 -12.06
N PRO A 2 -24.76 -0.16 -12.66
CA PRO A 2 -23.63 -1.09 -12.76
C PRO A 2 -22.82 -1.25 -11.46
N SER A 3 -23.10 -0.43 -10.43
CA SER A 3 -22.33 -0.29 -9.17
C SER A 3 -22.36 -1.50 -8.24
N ASP A 4 -23.45 -2.28 -8.25
CA ASP A 4 -23.69 -3.29 -7.21
C ASP A 4 -22.98 -4.61 -7.50
N ARG A 5 -22.65 -4.85 -8.77
CA ARG A 5 -22.01 -6.10 -9.19
C ARG A 5 -20.57 -6.22 -8.66
N ALA A 6 -19.85 -5.10 -8.58
CA ALA A 6 -18.49 -5.08 -8.05
C ALA A 6 -18.49 -5.37 -6.53
N ILE A 7 -19.43 -4.77 -5.80
CA ILE A 7 -19.60 -4.96 -4.36
C ILE A 7 -19.96 -6.42 -4.05
N LYS A 8 -20.98 -6.98 -4.71
CA LYS A 8 -21.37 -8.39 -4.56
C LYS A 8 -20.25 -9.38 -4.89
N ARG A 9 -19.37 -9.03 -5.83
CA ARG A 9 -18.18 -9.86 -6.14
C ARG A 9 -17.13 -9.76 -5.04
N ALA A 10 -16.86 -8.56 -4.54
CA ALA A 10 -15.93 -8.37 -3.43
C ALA A 10 -16.41 -9.12 -2.17
N GLU A 11 -17.71 -9.11 -1.89
CA GLU A 11 -18.29 -9.86 -0.77
C GLU A 11 -18.10 -11.38 -0.90
N ARG A 12 -18.28 -11.93 -2.12
CA ARG A 12 -17.98 -13.35 -2.37
C ARG A 12 -16.50 -13.68 -2.20
N ASP A 13 -15.60 -12.81 -2.65
CA ASP A 13 -14.17 -13.00 -2.45
C ASP A 13 -13.82 -12.97 -0.94
N LEU A 14 -14.45 -12.08 -0.14
CA LEU A 14 -14.27 -12.05 1.32
C LEU A 14 -14.77 -13.32 2.00
N GLN A 15 -15.93 -13.83 1.60
CA GLN A 15 -16.47 -15.10 2.11
C GLN A 15 -15.55 -16.28 1.79
N ALA A 16 -14.82 -16.21 0.67
CA ALA A 16 -13.81 -17.20 0.29
C ALA A 16 -12.43 -16.98 0.96
N GLY A 17 -12.27 -15.92 1.76
CA GLY A 17 -10.98 -15.55 2.36
C GLY A 17 -9.98 -14.89 1.40
N ASP A 18 -10.37 -14.53 0.18
CA ASP A 18 -9.52 -13.83 -0.79
C ASP A 18 -9.62 -12.31 -0.61
N PHE A 19 -8.99 -11.83 0.47
CA PHE A 19 -8.93 -10.40 0.81
C PHE A 19 -8.30 -9.56 -0.31
N GLY A 20 -7.30 -10.10 -1.01
CA GLY A 20 -6.58 -9.40 -2.07
C GLY A 20 -7.49 -9.11 -3.28
N SER A 21 -8.26 -10.09 -3.73
CA SER A 21 -9.25 -9.91 -4.79
C SER A 21 -10.39 -8.99 -4.37
N ALA A 22 -10.91 -9.16 -3.15
CA ALA A 22 -11.95 -8.28 -2.62
C ALA A 22 -11.51 -6.80 -2.65
N ARG A 23 -10.31 -6.51 -2.11
CA ARG A 23 -9.72 -5.16 -2.11
C ARG A 23 -9.58 -4.62 -3.53
N ARG A 24 -9.00 -5.39 -4.46
CA ARG A 24 -8.83 -4.98 -5.87
C ARG A 24 -10.15 -4.59 -6.52
N ARG A 25 -11.23 -5.33 -6.29
CA ARG A 25 -12.55 -5.03 -6.87
C ARG A 25 -13.15 -3.75 -6.33
N LEU A 26 -13.03 -3.51 -5.02
CA LEU A 26 -13.48 -2.25 -4.42
C LEU A 26 -12.66 -1.06 -4.92
N LEU A 27 -11.34 -1.22 -5.07
CA LEU A 27 -10.48 -0.21 -5.69
C LEU A 27 -10.91 0.11 -7.13
N SER A 28 -11.19 -0.91 -7.95
CA SER A 28 -11.72 -0.70 -9.29
C SER A 28 -13.05 0.07 -9.29
N ARG A 29 -13.92 -0.16 -8.29
CA ARG A 29 -15.18 0.57 -8.13
C ARG A 29 -14.97 2.04 -7.77
N ILE A 30 -14.00 2.35 -6.90
CA ILE A 30 -13.61 3.74 -6.58
C ILE A 30 -13.04 4.43 -7.82
N HIS A 31 -12.14 3.76 -8.56
CA HIS A 31 -11.57 4.33 -9.78
C HIS A 31 -12.64 4.64 -10.84
N ALA A 32 -13.69 3.82 -10.95
CA ALA A 32 -14.75 4.02 -11.94
C ALA A 32 -15.81 5.04 -11.50
N GLY A 33 -16.14 5.13 -10.21
CA GLY A 33 -17.28 5.93 -9.73
C GLY A 33 -16.94 7.04 -8.75
N GLY A 34 -15.67 7.31 -8.48
CA GLY A 34 -15.23 8.36 -7.57
C GLY A 34 -15.30 7.97 -6.09
N PHE A 35 -15.28 9.00 -5.24
CA PHE A 35 -15.34 8.85 -3.79
C PHE A 35 -16.66 8.19 -3.35
N ASP A 36 -16.55 7.19 -2.48
CA ASP A 36 -17.68 6.55 -1.82
C ASP A 36 -17.21 6.15 -0.42
N GLU A 37 -17.78 6.80 0.60
CA GLU A 37 -17.32 6.68 1.99
C GLU A 37 -17.37 5.23 2.49
N GLU A 38 -18.48 4.53 2.21
CA GLU A 38 -18.69 3.16 2.64
C GLU A 38 -17.70 2.21 1.96
N VAL A 39 -17.44 2.42 0.67
CA VAL A 39 -16.42 1.63 -0.04
C VAL A 39 -15.02 1.89 0.53
N CYS A 40 -14.68 3.14 0.86
CA CYS A 40 -13.40 3.47 1.52
C CYS A 40 -13.26 2.78 2.89
N ARG A 41 -14.32 2.79 3.73
CA ARG A 41 -14.33 2.06 5.01
C ARG A 41 -14.12 0.56 4.82
N ARG A 42 -14.79 -0.05 3.84
CA ARG A 42 -14.61 -1.47 3.53
C ARG A 42 -13.19 -1.79 3.10
N ILE A 43 -12.58 -0.97 2.24
CA ILE A 43 -11.18 -1.16 1.82
C ILE A 43 -10.22 -1.05 3.02
N ALA A 44 -10.45 -0.08 3.90
CA ALA A 44 -9.66 0.07 5.13
C ALA A 44 -9.76 -1.17 6.01
N LYS A 45 -10.98 -1.66 6.27
CA LYS A 45 -11.21 -2.87 7.06
C LYS A 45 -10.48 -4.08 6.49
N ILE A 46 -10.60 -4.31 5.19
CA ILE A 46 -9.89 -5.41 4.51
C ILE A 46 -8.37 -5.25 4.68
N SER A 47 -7.85 -4.02 4.62
CA SER A 47 -6.42 -3.76 4.78
C SER A 47 -5.95 -4.00 6.22
N MET A 48 -6.78 -3.70 7.23
CA MET A 48 -6.53 -4.09 8.62
C MET A 48 -6.54 -5.62 8.81
N ASP A 49 -7.47 -6.33 8.16
CA ASP A 49 -7.54 -7.79 8.20
C ASP A 49 -6.29 -8.43 7.55
N MET A 50 -5.79 -7.80 6.47
CA MET A 50 -4.53 -8.15 5.80
C MET A 50 -3.27 -7.73 6.58
N LYS A 51 -3.39 -7.14 7.78
CA LYS A 51 -2.29 -6.61 8.59
C LYS A 51 -1.46 -5.52 7.89
N ASP A 52 -2.12 -4.68 7.11
CA ASP A 52 -1.55 -3.53 6.41
C ASP A 52 -2.14 -2.21 6.98
N PRO A 53 -1.65 -1.76 8.16
CA PRO A 53 -2.21 -0.59 8.85
C PRO A 53 -1.96 0.73 8.10
N ILE A 54 -0.87 0.82 7.33
CA ILE A 54 -0.54 2.01 6.53
C ILE A 54 -1.56 2.18 5.39
N GLU A 55 -1.84 1.10 4.64
CA GLU A 55 -2.87 1.16 3.61
C GLU A 55 -4.25 1.40 4.22
N ALA A 56 -4.58 0.76 5.36
CA ALA A 56 -5.82 1.03 6.07
C ALA A 56 -5.95 2.51 6.46
N GLY A 57 -4.91 3.08 7.05
CA GLY A 57 -4.81 4.48 7.42
C GLY A 57 -5.02 5.42 6.25
N ARG A 58 -4.47 5.09 5.08
CA ARG A 58 -4.66 5.88 3.86
C ARG A 58 -6.13 6.01 3.46
N TRP A 59 -6.91 4.95 3.62
CA TRP A 59 -8.35 4.96 3.31
C TRP A 59 -9.19 5.56 4.44
N LEU A 60 -8.81 5.29 5.70
CA LEU A 60 -9.45 5.89 6.89
C LEU A 60 -9.25 7.40 6.97
N PHE A 61 -8.14 7.91 6.43
CA PHE A 61 -7.87 9.34 6.31
C PHE A 61 -8.98 10.09 5.56
N LEU A 62 -9.71 9.40 4.68
CA LEU A 62 -10.77 9.99 3.85
C LEU A 62 -12.15 10.01 4.53
N VAL A 63 -12.34 9.29 5.64
CA VAL A 63 -13.67 9.08 6.24
C VAL A 63 -13.68 9.47 7.72
N PRO A 64 -14.82 9.85 8.31
CA PRO A 64 -14.93 10.07 9.76
C PRO A 64 -14.54 8.79 10.54
N CYS A 65 -13.72 8.90 11.58
CA CYS A 65 -13.30 7.74 12.38
C CYS A 65 -13.59 8.00 13.85
N SER A 66 -14.00 6.97 14.57
CA SER A 66 -14.32 7.06 16.01
C SER A 66 -13.59 6.02 16.85
N GLU A 67 -13.11 4.94 16.23
CA GLU A 67 -12.43 3.89 16.97
C GLU A 67 -10.94 4.22 17.17
N PRO A 68 -10.38 3.99 18.37
CA PRO A 68 -8.96 4.25 18.64
C PRO A 68 -8.02 3.56 17.64
N ARG A 69 -8.35 2.33 17.25
CA ARG A 69 -7.57 1.55 16.29
C ARG A 69 -7.55 2.16 14.88
N GLU A 70 -8.66 2.80 14.46
CA GLU A 70 -8.70 3.51 13.18
C GLU A 70 -7.77 4.73 13.20
N LEU A 71 -7.77 5.45 14.33
CA LEU A 71 -6.90 6.61 14.53
C LEU A 71 -5.41 6.21 14.55
N GLU A 72 -5.08 5.06 15.15
CA GLU A 72 -3.72 4.49 15.09
C GLU A 72 -3.28 4.22 13.64
N CYS A 73 -4.13 3.60 12.83
CA CYS A 73 -3.82 3.36 11.41
C CYS A 73 -3.60 4.67 10.65
N ILE A 74 -4.42 5.70 10.91
CA ILE A 74 -4.26 7.04 10.32
C ILE A 74 -2.90 7.62 10.70
N ASN A 75 -2.52 7.54 11.98
CA ASN A 75 -1.25 8.05 12.48
C ASN A 75 -0.05 7.31 11.85
N ASP A 76 -0.15 5.99 11.68
CA ASP A 76 0.88 5.19 11.02
C ASP A 76 1.02 5.58 9.55
N PHE A 77 -0.10 5.81 8.86
CA PHE A 77 -0.09 6.34 7.50
C PHE A 77 0.57 7.73 7.44
N THR A 78 0.15 8.69 8.25
CA THR A 78 0.71 10.05 8.22
C THR A 78 2.20 10.06 8.56
N ARG A 79 2.63 9.25 9.53
CA ARG A 79 4.03 9.08 9.89
C ARG A 79 4.85 8.47 8.76
N SER A 80 4.30 7.48 8.05
CA SER A 80 4.94 6.90 6.87
C SER A 80 5.16 7.91 5.73
N CYS A 81 4.33 8.96 5.70
CA CYS A 81 4.43 10.09 4.79
C CYS A 81 5.26 11.25 5.32
N GLY A 82 5.95 11.12 6.47
CA GLY A 82 6.75 12.20 7.06
C GLY A 82 5.93 13.33 7.73
N GLU A 83 4.63 13.10 7.97
CA GLU A 83 3.71 14.01 8.67
C GLU A 83 3.48 15.38 8.01
N LEU A 84 4.14 15.67 6.89
CA LEU A 84 3.97 16.93 6.15
C LEU A 84 2.72 16.88 5.29
N ARG A 85 1.93 17.97 5.32
CA ARG A 85 0.66 18.10 4.59
C ARG A 85 0.81 17.75 3.10
N GLU A 86 1.83 18.27 2.43
CA GLU A 86 2.06 18.06 1.01
C GLU A 86 2.40 16.60 0.69
N GLN A 87 3.16 15.94 1.58
CA GLN A 87 3.54 14.54 1.43
C GLN A 87 2.34 13.60 1.68
N VAL A 88 1.56 13.87 2.72
CA VAL A 88 0.31 13.15 3.00
C VAL A 88 -0.66 13.28 1.83
N LEU A 89 -0.87 14.50 1.32
CA LEU A 89 -1.71 14.74 0.16
C LEU A 89 -1.23 13.96 -1.07
N ALA A 90 0.08 13.97 -1.37
CA ALA A 90 0.65 13.24 -2.50
C ALA A 90 0.50 11.71 -2.39
N CYS A 91 0.39 11.20 -1.16
CA CYS A 91 0.20 9.78 -0.89
C CYS A 91 -1.27 9.34 -0.83
N LEU A 92 -2.25 10.24 -0.90
CA LEU A 92 -3.67 9.85 -0.94
C LEU A 92 -4.00 9.08 -2.24
N PRO A 93 -5.13 8.34 -2.28
CA PRO A 93 -5.57 7.68 -3.51
C PRO A 93 -5.68 8.68 -4.67
N ARG A 94 -5.29 8.28 -5.88
CA ARG A 94 -5.17 9.17 -7.04
C ARG A 94 -6.47 9.91 -7.40
N CYS A 95 -7.62 9.30 -7.14
CA CYS A 95 -8.92 9.92 -7.33
C CYS A 95 -9.19 11.08 -6.36
N MET A 96 -8.41 11.22 -5.28
CA MET A 96 -8.47 12.34 -4.33
C MET A 96 -7.41 13.39 -4.63
N THR A 97 -6.19 12.98 -5.03
CA THR A 97 -5.09 13.93 -5.28
C THR A 97 -5.32 14.86 -6.47
N THR A 98 -6.23 14.48 -7.36
CA THR A 98 -6.63 15.26 -8.53
C THR A 98 -7.80 16.19 -8.26
N LEU A 99 -8.47 16.05 -7.11
CA LEU A 99 -9.56 16.94 -6.72
C LEU A 99 -8.98 18.26 -6.19
N PRO A 100 -9.64 19.40 -6.48
CA PRO A 100 -9.26 20.64 -5.85
C PRO A 100 -9.53 20.55 -4.32
N PRO A 101 -8.77 21.27 -3.48
CA PRO A 101 -8.80 21.08 -2.02
C PRO A 101 -10.18 21.28 -1.37
N ASP A 102 -11.04 22.11 -1.96
CA ASP A 102 -12.41 22.39 -1.54
C ASP A 102 -13.39 21.23 -1.79
N ARG A 103 -13.01 20.28 -2.65
CA ARG A 103 -13.81 19.08 -2.96
C ARG A 103 -13.36 17.82 -2.24
N LEU A 104 -12.36 17.92 -1.38
CA LEU A 104 -11.95 16.79 -0.54
C LEU A 104 -13.04 16.46 0.48
N PRO A 105 -13.17 15.17 0.88
CA PRO A 105 -14.04 14.80 1.99
C PRO A 105 -13.71 15.62 3.23
N ALA A 106 -14.73 16.08 3.97
CA ALA A 106 -14.55 16.96 5.13
C ALA A 106 -13.56 16.41 6.16
N ALA A 107 -13.57 15.08 6.37
CA ALA A 107 -12.64 14.42 7.27
C ALA A 107 -11.18 14.51 6.78
N ALA A 108 -10.93 14.33 5.47
CA ALA A 108 -9.61 14.50 4.88
C ALA A 108 -9.14 15.96 4.94
N ALA A 109 -10.03 16.90 4.62
CA ALA A 109 -9.74 18.33 4.66
C ALA A 109 -9.35 18.79 6.06
N ALA A 110 -10.10 18.38 7.09
CA ALA A 110 -9.81 18.69 8.49
C ALA A 110 -8.46 18.13 8.93
N ARG A 111 -8.15 16.87 8.57
CA ARG A 111 -6.87 16.24 8.90
C ARG A 111 -5.69 16.89 8.18
N LEU A 112 -5.82 17.20 6.89
CA LEU A 112 -4.79 17.94 6.14
C LEU A 112 -4.56 19.35 6.70
N ALA A 113 -5.60 19.99 7.23
CA ALA A 113 -5.46 21.28 7.91
C ALA A 113 -4.69 21.19 9.22
N ALA A 114 -4.75 20.04 9.91
CA ALA A 114 -3.98 19.77 11.13
C ALA A 114 -2.53 19.35 10.85
N CYS A 115 -2.21 18.86 9.65
CA CYS A 115 -0.84 18.51 9.28
C CYS A 115 0.04 19.78 9.16
N PRO A 116 1.29 19.75 9.67
CA PRO A 116 2.26 20.82 9.43
C PRO A 116 2.54 20.98 7.93
N THR A 117 2.65 22.23 7.48
CA THR A 117 3.12 22.56 6.13
C THR A 117 4.64 22.65 6.12
N ALA A 118 5.28 22.13 5.08
CA ALA A 118 6.71 22.33 4.93
C ALA A 118 7.06 23.83 4.93
N PRO A 119 8.14 24.26 5.60
CA PRO A 119 8.60 25.64 5.47
C PRO A 119 8.86 25.91 3.98
N LYS A 120 8.44 27.08 3.49
CA LYS A 120 8.72 27.55 2.13
C LYS A 120 10.21 27.88 2.02
N THR A 121 11.07 26.88 2.15
CA THR A 121 12.45 27.01 1.71
C THR A 121 12.39 27.14 0.19
N SER A 122 12.79 28.30 -0.31
CA SER A 122 13.05 28.55 -1.72
C SER A 122 14.23 27.68 -2.15
N SER A 123 14.05 26.37 -2.20
CA SER A 123 15.09 25.44 -2.61
C SER A 123 14.92 25.13 -4.09
N SER A 124 15.83 25.74 -4.85
CA SER A 124 16.53 25.10 -5.97
C SER A 124 16.29 23.59 -6.02
N PHE A 125 15.67 23.17 -7.11
CA PHE A 125 15.51 21.81 -7.61
C PHE A 125 16.68 20.89 -7.19
N LYS A 126 16.53 20.19 -6.06
CA LYS A 126 17.43 19.09 -5.70
C LYS A 126 16.92 17.82 -6.35
N GLU A 127 17.55 17.54 -7.48
CA GLU A 127 17.80 16.24 -8.10
C GLU A 127 17.28 15.02 -7.31
N LYS A 128 16.40 14.24 -7.95
CA LYS A 128 15.90 12.97 -7.44
C LYS A 128 17.06 12.02 -7.20
N ILE A 129 17.47 11.87 -5.95
CA ILE A 129 18.27 10.71 -5.53
C ILE A 129 17.36 9.49 -5.64
N TYR A 130 17.52 8.74 -6.72
CA TYR A 130 17.05 7.37 -6.82
C TYR A 130 17.79 6.55 -5.76
N VAL A 131 17.18 6.41 -4.58
CA VAL A 131 17.54 5.33 -3.65
C VAL A 131 16.98 4.04 -4.25
N GLY A 132 17.69 3.52 -5.25
CA GLY A 132 17.45 2.17 -5.75
C GLY A 132 17.62 1.21 -4.57
N ARG A 133 16.54 0.53 -4.19
CA ARG A 133 16.55 -0.56 -3.20
C ARG A 133 17.65 -1.56 -3.59
N PRO A 134 18.76 -1.68 -2.85
CA PRO A 134 19.87 -2.57 -3.24
C PRO A 134 19.59 -4.05 -2.94
N TRP A 135 18.42 -4.40 -2.40
CA TRP A 135 18.18 -5.72 -1.79
C TRP A 135 17.49 -6.72 -2.72
N ALA A 136 17.09 -6.30 -3.93
CA ALA A 136 16.50 -7.20 -4.91
C ALA A 136 17.52 -8.15 -5.58
N GLY A 137 18.83 -7.92 -5.40
CA GLY A 137 19.90 -8.74 -5.98
C GLY A 137 20.45 -9.86 -5.09
N LEU A 138 20.31 -9.76 -3.75
CA LEU A 138 20.95 -10.71 -2.84
C LEU A 138 20.28 -12.10 -2.83
N GLY A 139 18.96 -12.16 -2.98
CA GLY A 139 18.21 -13.42 -2.95
C GLY A 139 18.54 -14.34 -4.13
N CYS A 140 18.79 -13.77 -5.32
CA CYS A 140 19.09 -14.55 -6.51
C CYS A 140 20.51 -15.14 -6.47
N MET A 141 21.48 -14.40 -5.93
CA MET A 141 22.86 -14.86 -5.77
C MET A 141 22.97 -16.05 -4.82
N ALA A 142 22.23 -16.03 -3.70
CA ALA A 142 22.22 -17.15 -2.75
C ALA A 142 21.69 -18.45 -3.38
N ALA A 143 20.63 -18.37 -4.19
CA ALA A 143 20.08 -19.53 -4.89
C ALA A 143 21.07 -20.14 -5.89
N VAL A 144 21.79 -19.30 -6.66
CA VAL A 144 22.80 -19.76 -7.62
C VAL A 144 23.95 -20.47 -6.91
N ILE A 145 24.44 -19.93 -5.78
CA ILE A 145 25.53 -20.55 -5.00
C ILE A 145 25.12 -21.94 -4.50
N VAL A 146 23.91 -22.11 -3.97
CA VAL A 146 23.42 -23.41 -3.48
C VAL A 146 23.34 -24.44 -4.62
N ILE A 147 22.85 -24.05 -5.79
CA ILE A 147 22.77 -24.94 -6.96
C ILE A 147 24.15 -25.41 -7.41
N VAL A 148 25.14 -24.49 -7.47
CA VAL A 148 26.51 -24.83 -7.86
C VAL A 148 27.16 -25.80 -6.86
N LEU A 149 26.96 -25.59 -5.56
CA LEU A 149 27.49 -26.49 -4.53
C LEU A 149 26.88 -27.89 -4.59
N LEU A 150 25.56 -28.00 -4.81
CA LEU A 150 24.89 -29.30 -4.98
C LEU A 150 25.39 -30.04 -6.23
N ALA A 151 25.57 -29.32 -7.34
CA ALA A 151 26.10 -29.90 -8.57
C ALA A 151 27.56 -30.41 -8.40
N ALA A 152 28.40 -29.62 -7.72
CA ALA A 152 29.78 -30.01 -7.44
C ALA A 152 29.86 -31.25 -6.51
N PHE A 153 29.01 -31.31 -5.48
CA PHE A 153 28.92 -32.46 -4.59
C PHE A 153 28.46 -33.74 -5.30
N GLY A 154 27.46 -33.62 -6.19
CA GLY A 154 27.01 -34.71 -7.05
C GLY A 154 28.11 -35.22 -7.99
N LEU A 155 28.90 -34.33 -8.58
CA LEU A 155 30.02 -34.72 -9.43
C LEU A 155 31.13 -35.44 -8.64
N PHE A 156 31.46 -34.94 -7.46
CA PHE A 156 32.52 -35.52 -6.61
C PHE A 156 32.16 -36.93 -6.13
N THR A 157 30.91 -37.15 -5.72
CA THR A 157 30.41 -38.48 -5.33
C THR A 157 30.43 -39.48 -6.49
N LEU A 158 30.06 -39.04 -7.70
CA LEU A 158 30.05 -39.90 -8.89
C LEU A 158 31.47 -40.30 -9.32
N ILE A 159 32.44 -39.39 -9.23
CA ILE A 159 33.86 -39.68 -9.47
C ILE A 159 34.41 -40.66 -8.44
N GLY A 160 34.07 -40.49 -7.15
CA GLY A 160 34.50 -41.40 -6.09
C GLY A 160 34.03 -42.84 -6.29
N ILE A 161 32.80 -43.03 -6.79
CA ILE A 161 32.24 -44.36 -7.11
C ILE A 161 32.92 -45.00 -8.33
N LEU A 162 33.39 -44.20 -9.30
CA LEU A 162 34.04 -44.70 -10.51
C LEU A 162 35.50 -45.14 -10.27
N ILE A 163 36.16 -44.57 -9.27
CA ILE A 163 37.59 -44.79 -8.99
C ILE A 163 37.81 -45.83 -7.88
N GLY A 164 36.85 -46.01 -6.97
CA GLY A 164 36.90 -46.99 -5.87
C GLY A 164 36.27 -48.32 -6.26
#